data_AF-A0AAD0TBJ3-F1
#
_entry.id   AF-A0AAD0TBJ3-F1
#
_cell.length_a   1.000
_cell.length_b   1.000
_cell.length_c   1.000
_cell.angle_alpha   90.00
_cell.angle_beta   90.00
_cell.angle_gamma   90.00
#
_symmetry.space_group_name_H-M   'P 1'
#
loop_
_entity.id
_entity.type
_entity.pdbx_description
1 polymer ?
#
loop_
_entity_poly.entity_id
_entity_poly.type
_entity_poly.pdbx_seq_one_letter_code
_entity_poly.pdbx_strand_id
1 'polypeptide(L)'
;MSRRFVWVVAVLALSFVAVLIFTYISTFGVHRSLDQGVWGAFGDYFGGILNPIFALFAFLGVLSSLDLQTRQIKQLARDKHADEILQVIKDIDARLTKLQETYVGHTSGIELHITHMVAESERVAKGGAASSTYKSFVQISNEPGAVLEAAVREMAMQIDTMCRFMQSYPRSEENSYAPMIDYYATKASRLTPMLKDIGILSDSASKFFEARAAGTSRNKCDVALNPVQG
;
A
#
# COMPACT_ATOMS: atom_id res chain seq x y z
N MET A 1 4.20 -26.51 3.54
CA MET A 1 4.05 -27.77 2.78
C MET A 1 2.74 -28.44 3.17
N SER A 2 1.92 -28.86 2.22
CA SER A 2 0.68 -29.58 2.53
C SER A 2 1.00 -30.99 3.03
N ARG A 3 0.26 -31.49 4.03
CA ARG A 3 0.42 -32.85 4.59
C ARG A 3 0.42 -33.95 3.50
N ARG A 4 -0.28 -33.69 2.39
CA ARG A 4 -0.37 -34.55 1.21
C ARG A 4 0.97 -34.69 0.47
N PHE A 5 1.74 -33.60 0.35
CA PHE A 5 3.04 -33.62 -0.31
C PHE A 5 4.04 -34.53 0.43
N VAL A 6 4.10 -34.43 1.76
CA VAL A 6 4.97 -35.27 2.59
C VAL A 6 4.62 -36.76 2.44
N TRP A 7 3.32 -37.10 2.41
CA TRP A 7 2.86 -38.47 2.19
C TRP A 7 3.21 -39.01 0.80
N VAL A 8 3.07 -38.19 -0.25
CA VAL A 8 3.44 -38.58 -1.62
C VAL A 8 4.93 -38.88 -1.71
N VAL A 9 5.78 -38.02 -1.14
CA VAL A 9 7.24 -38.23 -1.13
C VAL A 9 7.61 -39.51 -0.37
N ALA A 10 6.97 -39.77 0.78
CA ALA A 10 7.23 -40.96 1.59
C ALA A 10 6.85 -42.27 0.85
N VAL A 11 5.69 -42.31 0.20
CA VAL A 11 5.25 -43.48 -0.58
C VAL A 11 6.16 -43.72 -1.79
N LEU A 12 6.59 -42.65 -2.47
CA LEU A 12 7.51 -42.75 -3.60
C LEU A 12 8.88 -43.31 -3.18
N ALA A 13 9.42 -42.82 -2.05
CA ALA A 13 10.68 -43.32 -1.50
C ALA A 13 10.58 -44.80 -1.10
N LEU A 14 9.50 -45.20 -0.43
CA LEU A 14 9.28 -46.59 -0.03
C LEU A 14 9.11 -47.51 -1.26
N SER A 15 8.41 -47.05 -2.28
CA SER A 15 8.25 -47.77 -3.54
C SER A 15 9.59 -47.96 -4.27
N PHE A 16 10.43 -46.93 -4.31
CA PHE A 16 11.77 -47.02 -4.90
C PHE A 16 12.64 -48.06 -4.18
N VAL A 17 12.64 -48.05 -2.85
CA VAL A 17 13.35 -49.05 -2.04
C VAL A 17 12.81 -50.46 -2.30
N ALA A 18 11.49 -50.63 -2.38
CA ALA A 18 10.88 -51.92 -2.68
C ALA A 18 11.26 -52.45 -4.08
N VAL A 19 11.33 -51.58 -5.09
CA VAL A 19 11.76 -51.94 -6.46
C VAL A 19 13.23 -52.36 -6.47
N LEU A 20 14.11 -51.65 -5.75
CA LEU A 20 15.52 -52.02 -5.65
C LEU A 20 15.70 -53.40 -5.00
N ILE A 21 14.99 -53.66 -3.89
CA ILE A 21 15.01 -54.95 -3.21
C ILE A 21 14.48 -56.07 -4.12
N PHE A 22 13.36 -55.83 -4.81
CA PHE A 22 12.77 -56.79 -5.74
C PHE A 22 13.70 -57.12 -6.92
N THR A 23 14.31 -56.10 -7.52
CA THR A 23 15.25 -56.25 -8.64
C THR A 23 16.51 -57.00 -8.21
N TYR A 24 17.01 -56.73 -7.00
CA TYR A 24 18.15 -57.44 -6.42
C TYR A 24 17.84 -58.94 -6.21
N ILE A 25 16.73 -59.26 -5.56
CA ILE A 25 16.33 -60.65 -5.26
C ILE A 25 16.09 -61.45 -6.54
N SER A 26 15.46 -60.84 -7.55
CA SER A 26 15.19 -61.50 -8.84
C SER A 26 16.45 -61.76 -9.66
N THR A 27 17.51 -60.93 -9.51
CA THR A 27 18.75 -61.06 -10.29
C THR A 27 19.77 -61.98 -9.62
N PHE A 28 19.94 -61.89 -8.29
CA PHE A 28 20.99 -62.61 -7.54
C PHE A 28 20.46 -63.75 -6.66
N GLY A 29 19.14 -63.92 -6.58
CA GLY A 29 18.50 -64.89 -5.68
C GLY A 29 18.57 -64.46 -4.20
N VAL A 30 18.24 -65.38 -3.29
CA VAL A 30 18.15 -65.11 -1.84
C VAL A 30 19.44 -65.50 -1.09
N HIS A 31 20.50 -65.85 -1.81
CA HIS A 31 21.77 -66.26 -1.20
C HIS A 31 22.50 -65.04 -0.64
N ARG A 32 22.67 -64.99 0.69
CA ARG A 32 23.35 -63.89 1.37
C ARG A 32 24.85 -64.16 1.40
N SER A 33 25.65 -63.16 1.04
CA SER A 33 27.08 -63.20 1.34
C SER A 33 27.29 -63.06 2.85
N LEU A 34 28.10 -63.95 3.43
CA LEU A 34 28.61 -63.84 4.81
C LEU A 34 29.81 -62.89 4.91
N ASP A 35 30.41 -62.52 3.78
CA ASP A 35 31.51 -61.57 3.72
C ASP A 35 30.98 -60.13 3.81
N GLN A 36 31.40 -59.46 4.87
CA GLN A 36 31.02 -58.08 5.17
C GLN A 36 31.61 -57.07 4.17
N GLY A 37 32.73 -57.39 3.51
CA GLY A 37 33.35 -56.55 2.48
C GLY A 37 32.49 -56.36 1.24
N VAL A 38 31.73 -57.41 0.84
CA VAL A 38 30.81 -57.37 -0.30
C VAL A 38 29.64 -56.40 -0.04
N TRP A 39 29.13 -56.38 1.20
CA TRP A 39 28.09 -55.44 1.60
C TRP A 39 28.61 -53.99 1.68
N GLY A 40 29.87 -53.80 2.09
CA GLY A 40 30.55 -52.50 2.03
C GLY A 40 30.63 -51.95 0.61
N ALA A 41 31.18 -52.73 -0.33
CA ALA A 41 31.31 -52.32 -1.73
C ALA A 41 29.94 -52.04 -2.41
N PHE A 42 28.90 -52.81 -2.06
CA PHE A 42 27.54 -52.56 -2.51
C PHE A 42 27.02 -51.20 -1.98
N GLY A 43 27.20 -50.94 -0.68
CA GLY A 43 26.86 -49.67 -0.06
C GLY A 43 27.59 -48.49 -0.71
N ASP A 44 28.86 -48.66 -1.05
CA ASP A 44 29.69 -47.63 -1.69
C ASP A 44 29.21 -47.28 -3.10
N TYR A 45 28.75 -48.26 -3.89
CA TYR A 45 28.17 -48.01 -5.22
C TYR A 45 26.90 -47.15 -5.14
N PHE A 46 25.94 -47.54 -4.31
CA PHE A 46 24.69 -46.78 -4.14
C PHE A 46 24.94 -45.44 -3.45
N GLY A 47 25.81 -45.40 -2.44
CA GLY A 47 26.23 -44.17 -1.77
C GLY A 47 26.91 -43.19 -2.73
N GLY A 48 27.76 -43.69 -3.63
CA GLY A 48 28.43 -42.91 -4.67
C GLY A 48 27.48 -42.27 -5.69
N ILE A 49 26.34 -42.90 -5.97
CA ILE A 49 25.30 -42.36 -6.87
C ILE A 49 24.33 -41.46 -6.12
N LEU A 50 23.84 -41.91 -4.96
CA LEU A 50 22.82 -41.20 -4.19
C LEU A 50 23.37 -39.91 -3.57
N ASN A 51 24.63 -39.89 -3.12
CA ASN A 51 25.19 -38.73 -2.45
C ASN A 51 25.25 -37.47 -3.36
N PRO A 52 25.76 -37.53 -4.61
CA PRO A 52 25.65 -36.42 -5.55
C PRO A 52 24.21 -36.03 -5.90
N ILE A 53 23.28 -36.99 -6.00
CA ILE A 53 21.86 -36.72 -6.26
C ILE A 53 21.24 -35.94 -5.10
N PHE A 54 21.48 -36.38 -3.86
CA PHE A 54 21.02 -35.67 -2.67
C PHE A 54 21.66 -34.30 -2.53
N ALA A 55 22.96 -34.17 -2.84
CA ALA A 55 23.65 -32.89 -2.86
C ALA A 55 23.02 -31.94 -3.90
N LEU A 56 22.67 -32.44 -5.09
CA LEU A 56 21.97 -31.66 -6.11
C LEU A 56 20.58 -31.22 -5.64
N PHE A 57 19.80 -32.13 -5.04
CA PHE A 57 18.48 -31.76 -4.50
C PHE A 57 18.56 -30.76 -3.35
N ALA A 58 19.54 -30.92 -2.46
CA ALA A 58 19.81 -29.95 -1.40
C ALA A 58 20.16 -28.58 -2.00
N PHE A 59 21.03 -28.55 -3.02
CA PHE A 59 21.38 -27.33 -3.74
C PHE A 59 20.18 -26.67 -4.43
N LEU A 60 19.34 -27.44 -5.15
CA LEU A 60 18.10 -26.94 -5.76
C LEU A 60 17.10 -26.43 -4.72
N GLY A 61 17.03 -27.08 -3.55
CA GLY A 61 16.22 -26.64 -2.42
C GLY A 61 16.67 -25.28 -1.88
N VAL A 62 17.98 -25.09 -1.72
CA VAL A 62 18.57 -23.81 -1.34
C VAL A 62 18.28 -22.74 -2.40
N LEU A 63 18.48 -23.05 -3.68
CA LEU A 63 18.22 -22.11 -4.77
C LEU A 63 16.75 -21.68 -4.83
N SER A 64 15.81 -22.61 -4.66
CA SER A 64 14.38 -22.32 -4.60
C SER A 64 14.03 -21.47 -3.39
N SER A 65 14.64 -21.75 -2.24
CA SER A 65 14.48 -20.94 -1.02
C SER A 65 15.00 -19.52 -1.23
N LEU A 66 16.14 -19.34 -1.90
CA LEU A 66 16.69 -18.02 -2.23
C LEU A 66 15.80 -17.23 -3.18
N ASP A 67 15.21 -17.86 -4.20
CA ASP A 67 14.25 -17.18 -5.09
C ASP A 67 13.01 -16.71 -4.32
N LEU A 68 12.44 -17.58 -3.47
CA LEU A 68 11.31 -17.23 -2.61
C LEU A 68 11.67 -16.08 -1.64
N GLN A 69 12.82 -16.15 -0.97
CA GLN A 69 13.31 -15.08 -0.09
C GLN A 69 13.48 -13.77 -0.84
N THR A 70 14.04 -13.79 -2.05
CA THR A 70 14.21 -12.58 -2.88
C THR A 70 12.88 -11.95 -3.24
N ARG A 71 11.87 -12.76 -3.60
CA ARG A 71 10.50 -12.28 -3.88
C ARG A 71 9.86 -11.69 -2.63
N GLN A 72 10.00 -12.35 -1.48
CA GLN A 72 9.49 -11.85 -0.20
C GLN A 72 10.13 -10.52 0.19
N ILE A 73 11.45 -10.36 0.04
CA ILE A 73 12.15 -9.10 0.32
C ILE A 73 11.62 -7.98 -0.59
N LYS A 74 11.46 -8.24 -1.89
CA LYS A 74 10.89 -7.25 -2.83
C LYS A 74 9.48 -6.84 -2.45
N GLN A 75 8.63 -7.79 -2.04
CA GLN A 75 7.28 -7.49 -1.60
C GLN A 75 7.28 -6.64 -0.31
N LEU A 76 8.05 -7.05 0.70
CA LEU A 76 8.21 -6.32 1.96
C LEU A 76 8.73 -4.89 1.73
N ALA A 77 9.68 -4.70 0.82
CA ALA A 77 10.18 -3.38 0.47
C ALA A 77 9.06 -2.50 -0.15
N ARG A 78 8.23 -3.06 -1.04
CA ARG A 78 7.08 -2.34 -1.61
C ARG A 78 6.05 -1.97 -0.54
N ASP A 79 5.70 -2.91 0.33
CA ASP A 79 4.71 -2.68 1.39
C ASP A 79 5.21 -1.63 2.38
N LYS A 80 6.48 -1.70 2.78
CA LYS A 80 7.11 -0.69 3.65
C LYS A 80 7.08 0.72 3.02
N HIS A 81 7.40 0.83 1.73
CA HIS A 81 7.34 2.13 1.06
C HIS A 81 5.92 2.69 0.98
N ALA A 82 4.90 1.84 0.77
CA ALA A 82 3.51 2.27 0.81
C ALA A 82 3.10 2.77 2.22
N ASP A 83 3.56 2.09 3.27
CA ASP A 83 3.32 2.48 4.65
C ASP A 83 3.99 3.82 5.02
N GLU A 84 5.24 4.03 4.60
CA GLU A 84 5.97 5.30 4.79
C GLU A 84 5.18 6.49 4.21
N ILE A 85 4.59 6.30 3.03
CA ILE A 85 3.80 7.35 2.35
C ILE A 85 2.50 7.62 3.09
N LEU A 86 1.80 6.55 3.46
CA LEU A 86 0.57 6.68 4.21
C LEU A 86 0.82 7.41 5.53
N GLN A 87 1.97 7.19 6.17
CA GLN A 87 2.36 7.89 7.39
C GLN A 87 2.60 9.39 7.14
N VAL A 88 3.31 9.77 6.07
CA VAL A 88 3.50 11.18 5.69
C VAL A 88 2.17 11.88 5.44
N ILE A 89 1.27 11.25 4.67
CA ILE A 89 -0.05 11.81 4.36
C ILE A 89 -0.91 11.93 5.63
N LYS A 90 -0.84 10.95 6.54
CA LYS A 90 -1.51 11.01 7.84
C LYS A 90 -0.98 12.14 8.74
N ASP A 91 0.33 12.37 8.76
CA ASP A 91 0.93 13.49 9.52
C ASP A 91 0.46 14.84 8.96
N ILE A 92 0.43 14.99 7.63
CA ILE A 92 -0.12 16.17 6.96
C ILE A 92 -1.59 16.36 7.35
N ASP A 93 -2.42 15.31 7.28
CA ASP A 93 -3.83 15.38 7.66
C ASP A 93 -4.04 15.79 9.12
N ALA A 94 -3.22 15.28 10.04
CA ALA A 94 -3.27 15.67 11.45
C ALA A 94 -2.92 17.16 11.65
N ARG A 95 -1.88 17.65 10.96
CA ARG A 95 -1.51 19.08 10.98
C ARG A 95 -2.62 19.95 10.41
N LEU A 96 -3.19 19.56 9.27
CA LEU A 96 -4.31 20.27 8.65
C LEU A 96 -5.55 20.29 9.56
N THR A 97 -5.85 19.19 10.25
CA THR A 97 -6.96 19.12 11.21
C THR A 97 -6.73 20.08 12.37
N LYS A 98 -5.52 20.12 12.93
CA LYS A 98 -5.15 21.07 13.99
C LYS A 98 -5.24 22.52 13.53
N LEU A 99 -4.76 22.84 12.32
CA LEU A 99 -4.86 24.20 11.77
C LEU A 99 -6.32 24.61 11.54
N GLN A 100 -7.21 23.67 11.20
CA GLN A 100 -8.63 23.95 11.01
C GLN A 100 -9.36 24.37 12.30
N GLU A 101 -8.80 24.06 13.46
CA GLU A 101 -9.28 24.50 14.78
C GLU A 101 -8.85 25.93 15.12
N THR A 102 -8.07 26.60 14.26
CA THR A 102 -7.67 28.00 14.49
C THR A 102 -8.91 28.89 14.56
N TYR A 103 -8.99 29.68 15.62
CA TYR A 103 -10.08 30.61 15.89
C TYR A 103 -10.12 31.75 14.85
N VAL A 104 -11.29 31.97 14.27
CA VAL A 104 -11.59 33.03 13.27
C VAL A 104 -12.38 34.17 13.90
N GLY A 105 -13.27 33.86 14.83
CA GLY A 105 -14.17 34.84 15.45
C GLY A 105 -15.35 34.16 16.12
N HIS A 106 -16.41 34.91 16.40
CA HIS A 106 -17.67 34.35 16.87
C HIS A 106 -18.85 34.96 16.12
N THR A 107 -19.91 34.20 15.90
CA THR A 107 -21.16 34.71 15.35
C THR A 107 -22.33 34.12 16.10
N SER A 108 -23.30 34.95 16.50
CA SER A 108 -24.49 34.51 17.24
C SER A 108 -24.19 33.62 18.46
N GLY A 109 -23.08 33.89 19.16
CA GLY A 109 -22.63 33.10 20.32
C GLY A 109 -21.92 31.79 20.00
N ILE A 110 -21.66 31.49 18.72
CA ILE A 110 -20.92 30.29 18.28
C ILE A 110 -19.50 30.68 17.92
N GLU A 111 -18.51 29.97 18.47
CA GLU A 111 -17.11 30.11 18.09
C GLU A 111 -16.89 29.59 16.67
N LEU A 112 -16.28 30.42 15.84
CA LEU A 112 -15.96 30.11 14.46
C LEU A 112 -14.49 29.76 14.37
N HIS A 113 -14.22 28.56 13.88
CA HIS A 113 -12.90 28.12 13.46
C HIS A 113 -12.79 28.05 11.93
N ILE A 114 -11.57 27.88 11.41
CA ILE A 114 -11.32 27.76 9.97
C ILE A 114 -12.16 26.64 9.34
N THR A 115 -12.43 25.53 10.04
CA THR A 115 -13.31 24.45 9.53
C THR A 115 -14.68 24.96 9.05
N HIS A 116 -15.27 25.97 9.71
CA HIS A 116 -16.53 26.56 9.26
C HIS A 116 -16.34 27.39 7.98
N MET A 117 -15.19 28.04 7.82
CA MET A 117 -14.84 28.78 6.60
C MET A 117 -14.58 27.84 5.42
N VAL A 118 -14.02 26.64 5.69
CA VAL A 118 -13.90 25.59 4.68
C VAL A 118 -15.29 25.17 4.20
N ALA A 119 -16.19 24.83 5.11
CA ALA A 119 -17.56 24.42 4.77
C ALA A 119 -18.31 25.53 4.00
N GLU A 120 -18.12 26.79 4.39
CA GLU A 120 -18.70 27.94 3.71
C GLU A 120 -18.11 28.12 2.31
N SER A 121 -16.80 27.94 2.12
CA SER A 121 -16.16 27.97 0.79
C SER A 121 -16.68 26.87 -0.13
N GLU A 122 -16.94 25.66 0.39
CA GLU A 122 -17.53 24.57 -0.38
C GLU A 122 -18.96 24.92 -0.84
N ARG A 123 -19.72 25.63 0.00
CA ARG A 123 -21.06 26.12 -0.36
C ARG A 123 -20.98 27.23 -1.42
N VAL A 124 -20.03 28.15 -1.29
CA VAL A 124 -19.80 29.23 -2.27
C VAL A 124 -19.39 28.67 -3.62
N ALA A 125 -18.48 27.70 -3.64
CA ALA A 125 -18.05 27.00 -4.86
C ALA A 125 -19.20 26.30 -5.61
N LYS A 126 -20.29 25.96 -4.92
CA LYS A 126 -21.51 25.37 -5.50
C LYS A 126 -22.55 26.42 -5.94
N GLY A 127 -22.18 27.69 -5.99
CA GLY A 127 -23.05 28.79 -6.43
C GLY A 127 -23.75 29.55 -5.29
N GLY A 128 -23.38 29.29 -4.04
CA GLY A 128 -23.87 30.06 -2.89
C GLY A 128 -23.24 31.46 -2.82
N ALA A 129 -24.03 32.48 -2.44
CA ALA A 129 -23.46 33.80 -2.14
C ALA A 129 -22.60 33.76 -0.87
N ALA A 130 -21.39 34.33 -0.91
CA ALA A 130 -20.49 34.38 0.25
C ALA A 130 -21.05 35.22 1.40
N SER A 131 -21.06 34.66 2.62
CA SER A 131 -21.42 35.39 3.84
C SER A 131 -20.46 36.54 4.12
N SER A 132 -20.92 37.53 4.90
CA SER A 132 -20.07 38.65 5.35
C SER A 132 -18.87 38.15 6.15
N THR A 133 -19.08 37.19 7.04
CA THR A 133 -18.02 36.54 7.83
C THR A 133 -16.95 35.92 6.95
N TYR A 134 -17.35 35.19 5.89
CA TYR A 134 -16.40 34.57 4.98
C TYR A 134 -15.57 35.61 4.20
N LYS A 135 -16.20 36.69 3.73
CA LYS A 135 -15.49 37.79 3.06
C LYS A 135 -14.46 38.44 3.98
N SER A 136 -14.84 38.72 5.24
CA SER A 136 -13.91 39.26 6.24
C SER A 136 -12.77 38.29 6.54
N PHE A 137 -13.07 36.98 6.63
CA PHE A 137 -12.04 35.95 6.82
C PHE A 137 -11.03 35.92 5.66
N VAL A 138 -11.49 35.95 4.41
CA VAL A 138 -10.61 35.98 3.22
C VAL A 138 -9.73 37.23 3.22
N GLN A 139 -10.27 38.38 3.63
CA GLN A 139 -9.51 39.62 3.75
C GLN A 139 -8.43 39.52 4.83
N ILE A 140 -8.79 39.12 6.06
CA ILE A 140 -7.86 39.03 7.20
C ILE A 140 -6.79 37.94 6.95
N SER A 141 -7.13 36.88 6.23
CA SER A 141 -6.18 35.81 5.89
C SER A 141 -5.08 36.26 4.91
N ASN A 142 -5.22 37.45 4.30
CA ASN A 142 -4.21 38.08 3.46
C ASN A 142 -3.47 39.23 4.18
N GLU A 143 -3.81 39.55 5.43
CA GLU A 143 -3.17 40.62 6.18
C GLU A 143 -1.84 40.15 6.78
N PRO A 144 -0.70 40.80 6.44
CA PRO A 144 0.61 40.41 6.95
C PRO A 144 0.67 40.44 8.49
N GLY A 145 1.06 39.32 9.10
CA GLY A 145 1.20 39.20 10.55
C GLY A 145 -0.09 38.83 11.29
N ALA A 146 -1.22 38.65 10.59
CA ALA A 146 -2.41 38.08 11.20
C ALA A 146 -2.18 36.61 11.56
N VAL A 147 -2.71 36.18 12.70
CA VAL A 147 -2.68 34.76 13.12
C VAL A 147 -3.32 33.85 12.08
N LEU A 148 -4.41 34.33 11.45
CA LEU A 148 -5.09 33.62 10.37
C LEU A 148 -4.23 33.49 9.12
N GLU A 149 -3.50 34.54 8.73
CA GLU A 149 -2.58 34.49 7.59
C GLU A 149 -1.53 33.40 7.79
N ALA A 150 -0.92 33.32 8.98
CA ALA A 150 0.06 32.28 9.29
C ALA A 150 -0.54 30.86 9.22
N ALA A 151 -1.76 30.67 9.76
CA ALA A 151 -2.43 29.38 9.74
C ALA A 151 -2.80 28.94 8.32
N VAL A 152 -3.33 29.85 7.51
CA VAL A 152 -3.77 29.54 6.14
C VAL A 152 -2.57 29.35 5.20
N ARG A 153 -1.48 30.11 5.37
CA ARG A 153 -0.21 29.88 4.66
C ARG A 153 0.37 28.50 4.97
N GLU A 154 0.37 28.09 6.24
CA GLU A 154 0.82 26.74 6.61
C GLU A 154 -0.09 25.68 5.98
N MET A 155 -1.42 25.86 5.96
CA MET A 155 -2.32 24.93 5.26
C MET A 155 -1.97 24.80 3.77
N ALA A 156 -1.74 25.91 3.07
CA ALA A 156 -1.34 25.87 1.66
C ALA A 156 -0.02 25.12 1.46
N MET A 157 0.98 25.35 2.33
CA MET A 157 2.26 24.64 2.29
C MET A 157 2.09 23.12 2.51
N GLN A 158 1.23 22.72 3.45
CA GLN A 158 0.91 21.32 3.71
C GLN A 158 0.21 20.66 2.50
N ILE A 159 -0.73 21.36 1.86
CA ILE A 159 -1.42 20.89 0.65
C ILE A 159 -0.46 20.76 -0.54
N ASP A 160 0.42 21.74 -0.76
CA ASP A 160 1.43 21.69 -1.81
C ASP A 160 2.44 20.56 -1.58
N THR A 161 2.83 20.34 -0.32
CA THR A 161 3.72 19.23 0.05
C THR A 161 3.05 17.89 -0.22
N MET A 162 1.78 17.74 0.14
CA MET A 162 1.02 16.52 -0.18
C MET A 162 0.91 16.30 -1.69
N CYS A 163 0.62 17.35 -2.46
CA CYS A 163 0.56 17.27 -3.92
C CYS A 163 1.88 16.81 -4.53
N ARG A 164 3.00 17.43 -4.16
CA ARG A 164 4.33 17.04 -4.64
C ARG A 164 4.67 15.60 -4.28
N PHE A 165 4.40 15.20 -3.05
CA PHE A 165 4.70 13.87 -2.56
C PHE A 165 3.88 12.79 -3.30
N MET A 166 2.59 13.05 -3.53
CA MET A 166 1.74 12.17 -4.35
C MET A 166 2.20 12.12 -5.81
N GLN A 167 2.53 13.24 -6.43
CA GLN A 167 3.01 13.31 -7.82
C GLN A 167 4.35 12.60 -8.02
N SER A 168 5.23 12.61 -7.02
CA SER A 168 6.52 11.90 -7.09
C SER A 168 6.39 10.37 -7.04
N TYR A 169 5.21 9.85 -6.69
CA TYR A 169 5.03 8.42 -6.49
C TYR A 169 4.34 7.74 -7.67
N PRO A 170 4.87 6.59 -8.15
CA PRO A 170 4.25 5.86 -9.24
C PRO A 170 2.85 5.40 -8.82
N ARG A 171 1.87 5.79 -9.64
CA ARG A 171 0.51 5.24 -9.56
C ARG A 171 0.57 3.74 -9.88
N SER A 172 -0.36 2.95 -9.36
CA SER A 172 -0.40 1.52 -9.70
C SER A 172 -0.55 1.33 -11.22
N GLU A 173 -0.41 0.09 -11.72
CA GLU A 173 -0.66 -0.25 -13.12
C GLU A 173 -2.01 0.28 -13.67
N GLU A 174 -2.97 0.59 -12.78
CA GLU A 174 -4.29 1.15 -13.09
C GLU A 174 -4.36 2.69 -12.99
N ASN A 175 -3.21 3.38 -12.94
CA ASN A 175 -3.10 4.84 -12.83
C ASN A 175 -3.86 5.42 -11.60
N SER A 176 -4.11 4.58 -10.58
CA SER A 176 -4.81 4.94 -9.35
C SER A 176 -3.91 4.77 -8.13
N TYR A 177 -4.16 5.55 -7.08
CA TYR A 177 -3.49 5.44 -5.80
C TYR A 177 -4.19 4.39 -4.93
N ALA A 178 -3.49 3.90 -3.90
CA ALA A 178 -4.12 3.04 -2.90
C ALA A 178 -5.35 3.73 -2.26
N PRO A 179 -6.43 3.00 -1.91
CA PRO A 179 -7.67 3.59 -1.42
C PRO A 179 -7.50 4.55 -0.22
N MET A 180 -6.60 4.23 0.70
CA MET A 180 -6.32 5.10 1.85
C MET A 180 -5.67 6.42 1.44
N ILE A 181 -4.74 6.39 0.48
CA ILE A 181 -4.09 7.59 -0.07
C ILE A 181 -5.13 8.46 -0.78
N ASP A 182 -6.02 7.83 -1.57
CA ASP A 182 -7.12 8.51 -2.24
C ASP A 182 -8.09 9.19 -1.26
N TYR A 183 -8.44 8.51 -0.17
CA TYR A 183 -9.30 9.06 0.88
C TYR A 183 -8.71 10.35 1.48
N TYR A 184 -7.44 10.33 1.90
CA TYR A 184 -6.81 11.53 2.47
C TYR A 184 -6.64 12.65 1.45
N ALA A 185 -6.33 12.31 0.18
CA ALA A 185 -6.27 13.28 -0.90
C ALA A 185 -7.62 13.98 -1.13
N THR A 186 -8.72 13.21 -1.10
CA THR A 186 -10.08 13.72 -1.21
C THR A 186 -10.50 14.54 0.01
N LYS A 187 -10.08 14.15 1.21
CA LYS A 187 -10.32 14.94 2.42
C LYS A 187 -9.63 16.30 2.34
N ALA A 188 -8.37 16.32 1.90
CA ALA A 188 -7.59 17.55 1.74
C ALA A 188 -8.12 18.46 0.62
N SER A 189 -8.67 17.90 -0.47
CA SER A 189 -9.24 18.70 -1.58
C SER A 189 -10.41 19.59 -1.15
N ARG A 190 -11.02 19.33 0.01
CA ARG A 190 -12.07 20.18 0.58
C ARG A 190 -11.55 21.56 0.98
N LEU A 191 -10.25 21.70 1.26
CA LEU A 191 -9.59 22.97 1.57
C LEU A 191 -9.35 23.81 0.31
N THR A 192 -9.33 23.20 -0.87
CA THR A 192 -8.96 23.85 -2.14
C THR A 192 -9.79 25.09 -2.46
N PRO A 193 -11.14 25.10 -2.35
CA PRO A 193 -11.93 26.30 -2.64
C PRO A 193 -11.53 27.49 -1.74
N MET A 194 -11.41 27.25 -0.43
CA MET A 194 -10.99 28.27 0.53
C MET A 194 -9.61 28.84 0.21
N LEU A 195 -8.62 27.98 -0.03
CA LEU A 195 -7.24 28.41 -0.29
C LEU A 195 -7.12 29.14 -1.64
N LYS A 196 -7.97 28.78 -2.60
CA LYS A 196 -8.08 29.44 -3.91
C LYS A 196 -8.70 30.83 -3.79
N ASP A 197 -9.78 30.97 -3.02
CA ASP A 197 -10.44 32.27 -2.78
C ASP A 197 -9.51 33.25 -2.05
N ILE A 198 -8.60 32.75 -1.20
CA ILE A 198 -7.56 33.55 -0.55
C ILE A 198 -6.42 33.90 -1.52
N GLY A 199 -6.19 33.08 -2.55
CA GLY A 199 -5.18 33.33 -3.59
C GLY A 199 -3.77 32.82 -3.26
N ILE A 200 -3.64 31.88 -2.30
CA ILE A 200 -2.34 31.40 -1.82
C ILE A 200 -1.98 29.98 -2.29
N LEU A 201 -2.91 29.28 -2.94
CA LEU A 201 -2.68 27.91 -3.39
C LEU A 201 -1.90 27.88 -4.72
N SER A 202 -0.91 26.99 -4.84
CA SER A 202 -0.18 26.84 -6.10
C SER A 202 -1.05 26.30 -7.24
N ASP A 203 -0.75 26.71 -8.49
CA ASP A 203 -1.46 26.24 -9.69
C ASP A 203 -1.40 24.71 -9.86
N SER A 204 -0.29 24.10 -9.46
CA SER A 204 -0.10 22.64 -9.54
C SER A 204 -1.04 21.91 -8.58
N ALA A 205 -1.07 22.33 -7.31
CA ALA A 205 -1.95 21.74 -6.31
C ALA A 205 -3.41 22.00 -6.63
N SER A 206 -3.75 23.23 -7.04
CA SER A 206 -5.11 23.60 -7.46
C SER A 206 -5.64 22.64 -8.55
N LYS A 207 -4.91 22.49 -9.66
CA LYS A 207 -5.30 21.58 -10.76
C LYS A 207 -5.36 20.11 -10.31
N PHE A 208 -4.42 19.68 -9.49
CA PHE A 208 -4.34 18.29 -9.00
C PHE A 208 -5.57 17.91 -8.16
N PHE A 209 -5.97 18.77 -7.21
CA PHE A 209 -7.10 18.50 -6.32
C PHE A 209 -8.46 18.78 -6.97
N GLU A 210 -8.57 19.77 -7.86
CA GLU A 210 -9.81 20.04 -8.63
C GLU A 210 -10.19 18.87 -9.53
N ALA A 211 -9.22 18.30 -10.26
CA ALA A 211 -9.45 17.12 -11.09
C ALA A 211 -9.99 15.93 -10.27
N ARG A 212 -9.54 15.81 -9.02
CA ARG A 212 -9.98 14.75 -8.09
C ARG A 212 -11.37 15.01 -7.54
N ALA A 213 -11.67 16.24 -7.15
CA ALA A 213 -13.02 16.64 -6.70
C ALA A 213 -14.08 16.40 -7.79
N ALA A 214 -13.74 16.67 -9.07
CA ALA A 214 -14.61 16.40 -10.21
C ALA A 214 -14.78 14.89 -10.49
N GLY A 215 -13.72 14.09 -10.34
CA GLY A 215 -13.76 12.63 -10.50
C GLY A 215 -14.66 11.94 -9.47
N THR A 216 -14.63 12.39 -8.21
CA THR A 216 -15.50 11.87 -7.13
C THR A 216 -16.99 12.15 -7.38
N SER A 217 -17.32 13.23 -8.10
CA SER A 217 -18.70 13.51 -8.51
C SER A 217 -19.21 12.57 -9.61
N ARG A 218 -18.32 12.05 -10.47
CA ARG A 218 -18.69 11.14 -11.56
C ARG A 218 -18.84 9.70 -11.05
N ASN A 219 -17.92 9.23 -10.20
CA ASN A 219 -17.99 7.88 -9.62
C ASN A 219 -19.13 7.66 -8.61
N LYS A 220 -19.63 8.73 -7.94
CA LYS A 220 -20.78 8.60 -7.02
C LYS A 220 -22.11 8.32 -7.72
N CYS A 221 -22.30 8.72 -8.98
CA CYS A 221 -23.52 8.44 -9.72
C CYS A 221 -23.54 7.01 -10.29
N ASP A 222 -22.40 6.46 -10.68
CA ASP A 222 -22.35 5.13 -11.30
C ASP A 222 -22.47 3.99 -10.28
N VAL A 223 -21.99 4.18 -9.04
CA VAL A 223 -22.16 3.19 -7.95
C VAL A 223 -23.57 3.22 -7.34
N ALA A 224 -24.26 4.37 -7.38
CA ALA A 224 -25.61 4.50 -6.83
C ALA A 224 -26.73 4.01 -7.78
N LEU A 225 -26.41 3.69 -9.04
CA LEU A 225 -27.39 3.25 -10.05
C LEU A 225 -27.36 1.76 -10.38
N ASN A 226 -26.55 0.96 -9.68
CA ASN A 226 -26.59 -0.49 -9.81
C ASN A 226 -27.10 -1.12 -8.50
N PRO A 227 -28.43 -1.19 -8.28
CA PRO A 227 -28.96 -2.12 -7.30
C PRO A 227 -28.57 -3.52 -7.80
N VAL A 228 -27.84 -4.25 -6.97
CA VAL A 228 -27.54 -5.67 -7.14
C VAL A 228 -28.79 -6.38 -7.68
N GLN A 229 -28.77 -6.76 -8.95
CA GLN A 229 -29.76 -7.63 -9.56
C GLN A 229 -29.20 -9.04 -9.61
N GLY A 230 -29.94 -9.98 -9.01
CA GLY A 230 -29.88 -11.42 -9.30
C GLY A 230 -28.93 -12.23 -8.45
#